data_AF-A0A109FMX2-F1
#
_entry.id   AF-A0A109FMX2-F1
#
_cell.length_a   1.000
_cell.length_b   1.000
_cell.length_c   1.000
_cell.angle_alpha   90.00
_cell.angle_beta   90.00
_cell.angle_gamma   90.00
#
_symmetry.space_group_name_H-M   'P 1'
#
loop_
_entity.id
_entity.type
_entity.pdbx_description
1 polymer ?
#
loop_
_entity_poly.entity_id
_entity_poly.type
_entity_poly.pdbx_seq_one_letter_code
_entity_poly.pdbx_strand_id
1 'polypeptide(L)'
;MSDVANKADKAVQPAVKTGMGKIGNWGHPIHPATVHYPIGLLSISFGLDALQLAPWLTSGLTWLKIMPPAAVVNVLSHYTGAAGLIAALPTLASGIAELYGMWQGQAQSKGSVKEAGKDAIAKKNVSGEKLKVALTHATLNDIVLGIAAFNWWVRRQSKDLILPPFNAALSAAAIPLFLYSAYLGGSLVYEYGVGVMRQGEAAEIKKRQEKEQ
;
A
#
# COMPACT_ATOMS: atom_id res chain seq x y z
N MET A 1 -16.23 -17.10 21.58
CA MET A 1 -16.74 -16.14 20.57
C MET A 1 -18.24 -16.29 20.50
N SER A 2 -19.01 -15.20 20.42
CA SER A 2 -20.48 -15.29 20.29
C SER A 2 -20.86 -15.89 18.93
N ASP A 3 -22.02 -16.54 18.86
CA ASP A 3 -22.50 -17.22 17.65
C ASP A 3 -22.61 -16.24 16.45
N VAL A 4 -22.92 -14.98 16.74
CA VAL A 4 -22.93 -13.86 15.79
C VAL A 4 -21.54 -13.57 15.22
N ALA A 5 -20.49 -13.58 16.05
CA ALA A 5 -19.12 -13.35 15.59
C ALA A 5 -18.64 -14.49 14.68
N ASN A 6 -19.00 -15.74 15.00
CA ASN A 6 -18.69 -16.90 14.16
C ASN A 6 -19.43 -16.85 12.81
N LYS A 7 -20.69 -16.43 12.80
CA LYS A 7 -21.49 -16.29 11.57
C LYS A 7 -20.96 -15.16 10.68
N ALA A 8 -20.58 -14.03 11.27
CA ALA A 8 -19.94 -12.92 10.57
C ALA A 8 -18.59 -13.34 9.97
N ASP A 9 -17.78 -14.07 10.73
CA ASP A 9 -16.48 -14.56 10.23
C ASP A 9 -16.64 -15.46 9.00
N LYS A 10 -17.52 -16.47 9.08
CA LYS A 10 -17.83 -17.36 7.96
C LYS A 10 -18.35 -16.61 6.72
N ALA A 11 -19.08 -15.50 6.90
CA ALA A 11 -19.58 -14.68 5.80
C ALA A 11 -18.48 -13.86 5.12
N VAL A 12 -17.41 -13.48 5.84
CA VAL A 12 -16.32 -12.63 5.34
C VAL A 12 -15.16 -13.45 4.74
N GLN A 13 -14.97 -14.69 5.19
CA GLN A 13 -13.93 -15.60 4.67
C GLN A 13 -13.85 -15.71 3.13
N PRO A 14 -14.96 -15.81 2.37
CA PRO A 14 -14.89 -15.90 0.91
C PRO A 14 -14.31 -14.64 0.27
N ALA A 15 -14.70 -13.45 0.78
CA ALA A 15 -14.20 -12.17 0.30
C ALA A 15 -12.71 -12.01 0.61
N VAL A 16 -12.28 -12.42 1.80
CA VAL A 16 -10.87 -12.41 2.21
C VAL A 16 -10.03 -13.35 1.34
N LYS A 17 -10.50 -14.58 1.11
CA LYS A 17 -9.82 -15.53 0.20
C LYS A 17 -9.68 -14.98 -1.21
N THR A 18 -10.72 -14.34 -1.73
CA THR A 18 -10.72 -13.72 -3.05
C THR A 18 -9.76 -12.53 -3.11
N GLY A 19 -9.77 -11.65 -2.09
CA GLY A 19 -8.85 -10.50 -2.00
C GLY A 19 -7.38 -10.89 -1.84
N MET A 20 -7.11 -12.05 -1.22
CA MET A 20 -5.78 -12.69 -1.19
C MET A 20 -5.44 -13.47 -2.49
N GLY A 21 -6.26 -13.32 -3.53
CA GLY A 21 -6.08 -13.92 -4.85
C GLY A 21 -6.24 -15.42 -4.94
N LYS A 22 -7.03 -16.03 -4.05
CA LYS A 22 -7.46 -17.42 -4.16
C LYS A 22 -8.81 -17.48 -4.89
N ILE A 23 -8.78 -17.84 -6.17
CA ILE A 23 -9.97 -18.03 -7.02
C ILE A 23 -10.01 -19.50 -7.46
N GLY A 24 -10.93 -20.28 -6.87
CA GLY A 24 -10.96 -21.73 -7.08
C GLY A 24 -9.63 -22.39 -6.64
N ASN A 25 -8.97 -23.08 -7.58
CA ASN A 25 -7.67 -23.72 -7.37
C ASN A 25 -6.47 -22.78 -7.67
N TRP A 26 -6.72 -21.58 -8.17
CA TRP A 26 -5.68 -20.61 -8.52
C TRP A 26 -5.35 -19.74 -7.32
N GLY A 27 -4.06 -19.44 -7.13
CA GLY A 27 -3.56 -18.65 -6.01
C GLY A 27 -2.41 -17.74 -6.41
N HIS A 28 -2.70 -16.45 -6.63
CA HIS A 28 -1.67 -15.43 -6.91
C HIS A 28 -1.73 -14.29 -5.89
N PRO A 29 -0.60 -13.71 -5.49
CA PRO A 29 -0.59 -12.55 -4.61
C PRO A 29 -1.10 -11.32 -5.36
N ILE A 30 -2.33 -10.88 -5.07
CA ILE A 30 -2.92 -9.71 -5.73
C ILE A 30 -2.27 -8.42 -5.26
N HIS A 31 -2.05 -8.27 -3.94
CA HIS A 31 -1.56 -7.00 -3.40
C HIS A 31 -0.14 -6.65 -3.94
N PRO A 32 0.87 -7.54 -3.86
CA PRO A 32 2.15 -7.32 -4.54
C PRO A 32 2.04 -7.06 -6.05
N ALA A 33 1.05 -7.62 -6.75
CA ALA A 33 0.86 -7.35 -8.17
C ALA A 33 0.32 -5.93 -8.42
N THR A 34 -0.69 -5.50 -7.65
CA THR A 34 -1.41 -4.25 -7.89
C THR A 34 -0.69 -3.01 -7.35
N VAL A 35 0.20 -3.14 -6.36
CA VAL A 35 0.92 -1.99 -5.76
C VAL A 35 1.76 -1.19 -6.76
N HIS A 36 2.23 -1.80 -7.86
CA HIS A 36 3.10 -1.14 -8.84
C HIS A 36 2.46 0.09 -9.49
N TYR A 37 1.16 0.01 -9.79
CA TYR A 37 0.42 1.09 -10.45
C TYR A 37 0.31 2.36 -9.60
N PRO A 38 -0.25 2.33 -8.37
CA PRO A 38 -0.28 3.51 -7.52
C PRO A 38 1.12 3.97 -7.12
N ILE A 39 2.09 3.07 -6.92
CA ILE A 39 3.49 3.46 -6.64
C ILE A 39 4.06 4.32 -7.76
N GLY A 40 3.99 3.87 -9.01
CA GLY A 40 4.51 4.62 -10.15
C GLY A 40 3.78 5.95 -10.35
N LEU A 41 2.45 5.91 -10.38
CA LEU A 41 1.61 7.07 -10.69
C LEU A 41 1.68 8.15 -9.60
N LEU A 42 1.61 7.77 -8.33
CA LEU A 42 1.71 8.72 -7.21
C LEU A 42 3.13 9.25 -7.04
N SER A 43 4.17 8.45 -7.32
CA SER A 43 5.56 8.95 -7.31
C SER A 43 5.77 10.05 -8.35
N ILE A 44 5.20 9.90 -9.54
CA ILE A 44 5.24 10.94 -10.57
C ILE A 44 4.48 12.18 -10.09
N SER A 45 3.28 12.02 -9.55
CA SER A 45 2.47 13.14 -9.02
C SER A 45 3.20 13.91 -7.92
N PHE A 46 3.69 13.22 -6.88
CA PHE A 46 4.42 13.86 -5.78
C PHE A 46 5.74 14.49 -6.22
N GLY A 47 6.47 13.84 -7.14
CA GLY A 47 7.70 14.39 -7.71
C GLY A 47 7.45 15.70 -8.46
N LEU A 48 6.44 15.71 -9.34
CA LEU A 48 6.04 16.91 -10.07
C LEU A 48 5.57 18.04 -9.15
N ASP A 49 4.90 17.72 -8.05
CA ASP A 49 4.47 18.70 -7.05
C ASP A 49 5.64 19.28 -6.27
N ALA A 50 6.56 18.43 -5.83
CA ALA A 50 7.76 18.85 -5.10
C ALA A 50 8.63 19.77 -5.98
N LEU A 51 8.71 19.52 -7.29
CA LEU A 51 9.41 20.39 -8.23
C LEU A 51 8.84 21.82 -8.27
N GLN A 52 7.57 22.02 -7.93
CA GLN A 52 6.95 23.36 -7.87
C GLN A 52 7.45 24.18 -6.67
N LEU A 53 8.12 23.57 -5.69
CA LEU A 53 8.78 24.29 -4.59
C LEU A 53 10.14 24.87 -5.00
N ALA A 54 10.76 24.37 -6.07
CA ALA A 54 12.12 24.74 -6.43
C ALA A 54 12.33 26.24 -6.79
N PRO A 55 11.36 26.96 -7.42
CA PRO A 55 11.44 28.41 -7.59
C PRO A 55 11.50 29.18 -6.26
N TRP A 56 11.03 28.60 -5.15
CA TRP A 56 11.10 29.19 -3.81
C TRP A 56 12.43 28.90 -3.09
N LEU A 57 13.18 27.90 -3.56
CA LEU A 57 14.42 27.43 -2.91
C LEU A 57 15.69 27.87 -3.65
N THR A 58 15.57 28.39 -4.88
CA THR A 58 16.71 28.78 -5.73
C THR A 58 16.49 30.15 -6.34
N SER A 59 17.57 30.90 -6.61
CA SER A 59 17.51 32.20 -7.28
C SER A 59 17.16 32.06 -8.76
N GLY A 60 15.88 31.81 -9.04
CA GLY A 60 15.08 32.18 -10.22
C GLY A 60 15.49 31.71 -11.63
N LEU A 61 16.76 31.72 -12.00
CA LEU A 61 17.16 31.84 -13.42
C LEU A 61 17.68 30.54 -14.07
N THR A 62 18.15 29.57 -13.28
CA THR A 62 18.71 28.31 -13.81
C THR A 62 17.67 27.20 -13.91
N TRP A 63 16.71 27.15 -12.98
CA TRP A 63 15.75 26.04 -12.86
C TRP A 63 14.64 26.07 -13.93
N LEU A 64 14.26 27.26 -14.39
CA LEU A 64 13.23 27.47 -15.42
C LEU A 64 13.64 26.97 -16.82
N LYS A 65 14.92 26.71 -17.08
CA LYS A 65 15.41 26.28 -18.40
C LYS A 65 15.34 24.77 -18.63
N ILE A 66 15.23 23.98 -17.56
CA ILE A 66 15.25 22.51 -17.61
C ILE A 66 13.86 21.94 -17.35
N MET A 67 12.99 22.66 -16.64
CA MET A 67 11.65 22.19 -16.32
C MET A 67 10.65 22.41 -17.47
N PRO A 68 9.68 21.49 -17.65
CA PRO A 68 8.53 21.75 -18.50
C PRO A 68 7.76 23.00 -18.06
N PRO A 69 6.97 23.62 -18.95
CA PRO A 69 6.09 24.73 -18.57
C PRO A 69 5.20 24.35 -17.37
N ALA A 70 4.97 25.30 -16.45
CA ALA A 70 4.22 25.06 -15.23
C ALA A 70 2.82 24.45 -15.48
N ALA A 71 2.15 24.87 -16.55
CA ALA A 71 0.87 24.31 -16.97
C ALA A 71 0.96 22.80 -17.26
N VAL A 72 2.04 22.34 -17.89
CA VAL A 72 2.27 20.92 -18.18
C VAL A 72 2.50 20.15 -16.89
N VAL A 73 3.29 20.69 -15.96
CA VAL A 73 3.53 20.08 -14.64
C VAL A 73 2.22 19.93 -13.86
N ASN A 74 1.38 20.98 -13.82
CA ASN A 74 0.09 20.98 -13.12
C ASN A 74 -0.87 19.93 -13.68
N VAL A 75 -1.00 19.90 -15.02
CA VAL A 75 -1.86 18.94 -15.72
C VAL A 75 -1.37 17.51 -15.50
N LEU A 76 -0.10 17.23 -15.75
CA LEU A 76 0.47 15.90 -15.57
C LEU A 76 0.31 15.41 -14.14
N SER A 77 0.68 16.24 -13.16
CA SER A 77 0.55 15.85 -11.76
C SER A 77 -0.90 15.61 -11.34
N HIS A 78 -1.86 16.38 -11.85
CA HIS A 78 -3.28 16.18 -11.56
C HIS A 78 -3.78 14.82 -12.07
N TYR A 79 -3.50 14.49 -13.32
CA TYR A 79 -4.01 13.27 -13.94
C TYR A 79 -3.27 12.02 -13.48
N THR A 80 -1.95 12.09 -13.24
CA THR A 80 -1.21 10.96 -12.64
C THR A 80 -1.62 10.74 -11.19
N GLY A 81 -1.88 11.81 -10.42
CA GLY A 81 -2.46 11.72 -9.08
C GLY A 81 -3.84 11.06 -9.09
N ALA A 82 -4.72 11.46 -10.01
CA ALA A 82 -6.04 10.86 -10.19
C ALA A 82 -5.95 9.36 -10.54
N ALA A 83 -5.11 9.03 -11.53
CA ALA A 83 -4.92 7.66 -11.96
C ALA A 83 -4.31 6.80 -10.84
N GLY A 84 -3.38 7.36 -10.06
CA GLY A 84 -2.79 6.69 -8.90
C GLY A 84 -3.81 6.40 -7.81
N LEU A 85 -4.70 7.35 -7.50
CA LEU A 85 -5.79 7.15 -6.54
C LEU A 85 -6.78 6.08 -7.01
N ILE A 86 -7.12 6.05 -8.30
CA ILE A 86 -7.98 5.01 -8.88
C ILE A 86 -7.29 3.64 -8.79
N ALA A 87 -6.01 3.57 -9.16
CA ALA A 87 -5.22 2.35 -9.10
C ALA A 87 -4.96 1.85 -7.67
N ALA A 88 -5.07 2.74 -6.67
CA ALA A 88 -4.97 2.38 -5.27
C ALA A 88 -6.19 1.57 -4.76
N LEU A 89 -7.35 1.67 -5.41
CA LEU A 89 -8.57 0.96 -4.99
C LEU A 89 -8.40 -0.57 -4.92
N PRO A 90 -7.98 -1.27 -6.00
CA PRO A 90 -7.75 -2.71 -5.92
C PRO A 90 -6.61 -3.06 -4.95
N THR A 91 -5.58 -2.22 -4.87
CA THR A 91 -4.42 -2.39 -3.99
C THR A 91 -4.79 -2.34 -2.51
N LEU A 92 -5.65 -1.39 -2.13
CA LEU A 92 -6.16 -1.23 -0.79
C LEU A 92 -7.06 -2.41 -0.42
N ALA A 93 -7.96 -2.80 -1.32
CA ALA A 93 -8.85 -3.93 -1.11
C ALA A 93 -8.09 -5.25 -0.87
N SER A 94 -7.08 -5.54 -1.70
CA SER A 94 -6.25 -6.74 -1.53
C SER A 94 -5.35 -6.65 -0.29
N GLY A 95 -4.81 -5.47 0.02
CA GLY A 95 -3.98 -5.25 1.21
C GLY A 95 -4.77 -5.44 2.52
N ILE A 96 -6.01 -4.93 2.58
CA ILE A 96 -6.92 -5.15 3.71
C ILE A 96 -7.23 -6.65 3.87
N ALA A 97 -7.46 -7.37 2.77
CA ALA A 97 -7.73 -8.81 2.82
C ALA A 97 -6.51 -9.59 3.37
N GLU A 98 -5.30 -9.25 2.94
CA GLU A 98 -4.07 -9.87 3.45
C GLU A 98 -3.83 -9.54 4.93
N LEU A 99 -4.01 -8.28 5.34
CA LEU A 99 -3.89 -7.86 6.74
C LEU A 99 -4.91 -8.58 7.63
N TYR A 100 -6.16 -8.69 7.19
CA TYR A 100 -7.20 -9.42 7.91
C TYR A 100 -6.84 -10.90 8.07
N GLY A 101 -6.38 -11.57 7.00
CA GLY A 101 -5.95 -12.97 7.05
C GLY A 101 -4.79 -13.19 8.03
N MET A 102 -3.81 -12.29 8.05
CA MET A 102 -2.70 -12.35 9.01
C MET A 102 -3.17 -12.16 10.45
N TRP A 103 -4.01 -11.14 10.68
CA TRP A 103 -4.56 -10.83 12.01
C TRP A 103 -5.35 -12.01 12.56
N GLN A 104 -6.20 -12.61 11.74
CA GLN A 104 -7.00 -13.75 12.13
C GLN A 104 -6.17 -15.00 12.38
N GLY A 105 -5.20 -15.31 11.51
CA GLY A 105 -4.30 -16.45 11.72
C GLY A 105 -3.53 -16.33 13.03
N GLN A 106 -3.06 -15.13 13.37
CA GLN A 106 -2.37 -14.88 14.62
C GLN A 106 -3.32 -15.01 15.83
N ALA A 107 -4.53 -14.45 15.76
CA ALA A 107 -5.54 -14.60 16.80
C ALA A 107 -5.93 -16.06 17.06
N GLN A 108 -6.04 -16.88 16.01
CA GLN A 108 -6.32 -18.31 16.12
C GLN A 108 -5.16 -19.07 16.78
N SER A 109 -3.90 -18.81 16.36
CA SER A 109 -2.71 -19.44 16.93
C SER A 109 -2.48 -19.15 18.41
N LYS A 110 -3.01 -18.03 18.93
CA LYS A 110 -2.85 -17.58 20.32
C LYS A 110 -4.13 -17.67 21.15
N GLY A 111 -5.24 -18.12 20.56
CA GLY A 111 -6.52 -18.28 21.25
C GLY A 111 -7.25 -16.96 21.61
N SER A 112 -6.67 -15.78 21.33
CA SER A 112 -7.31 -14.48 21.62
C SER A 112 -6.78 -13.33 20.74
N VAL A 113 -7.70 -12.50 20.25
CA VAL A 113 -7.41 -11.27 19.49
C VAL A 113 -6.65 -10.24 20.33
N LYS A 114 -6.95 -10.16 21.64
CA LYS A 114 -6.26 -9.23 22.55
C LYS A 114 -4.79 -9.59 22.72
N GLU A 115 -4.46 -10.89 22.71
CA GLU A 115 -3.07 -11.33 22.81
C GLU A 115 -2.29 -11.12 21.52
N ALA A 116 -2.94 -11.35 20.36
CA ALA A 116 -2.34 -11.02 19.06
C ALA A 116 -1.96 -9.53 18.96
N GLY A 117 -2.84 -8.63 19.41
CA GLY A 117 -2.56 -7.18 19.45
C GLY A 117 -1.44 -6.81 20.44
N LYS A 118 -1.41 -7.42 21.63
CA LYS A 118 -0.33 -7.19 22.61
C LYS A 118 1.04 -7.65 22.09
N ASP A 119 1.09 -8.79 21.39
CA ASP A 119 2.33 -9.32 20.81
C ASP A 119 2.85 -8.43 19.66
N ALA A 120 1.95 -7.87 18.84
CA ALA A 120 2.32 -6.90 17.82
C ALA A 120 2.97 -5.64 18.42
N ILE A 121 2.43 -5.14 19.54
CA ILE A 121 3.00 -3.98 20.23
C ILE A 121 4.36 -4.34 20.86
N ALA A 122 4.44 -5.50 21.53
CA ALA A 122 5.60 -5.93 22.30
C ALA A 122 6.74 -6.58 21.50
N LYS A 123 6.54 -6.88 20.20
CA LYS A 123 7.53 -7.58 19.33
C LYS A 123 8.09 -8.88 19.94
N LYS A 124 7.28 -9.65 20.68
CA LYS A 124 7.80 -10.82 21.40
C LYS A 124 8.25 -11.98 20.51
N ASN A 125 7.69 -12.10 19.30
CA ASN A 125 7.93 -13.19 18.36
C ASN A 125 7.96 -12.69 16.92
N VAL A 126 8.50 -13.49 15.99
CA VAL A 126 8.55 -13.21 14.54
C VAL A 126 7.17 -12.87 13.97
N SER A 127 6.12 -13.57 14.43
CA SER A 127 4.74 -13.29 14.00
C SER A 127 4.22 -11.93 14.47
N GLY A 128 4.52 -11.53 15.72
CA GLY A 128 4.18 -10.23 16.26
C GLY A 128 4.93 -9.11 15.55
N GLU A 129 6.21 -9.31 15.23
CA GLU A 129 6.99 -8.34 14.47
C GLU A 129 6.44 -8.17 13.05
N LYS A 130 6.15 -9.27 12.34
CA LYS A 130 5.48 -9.25 11.03
C LYS A 130 4.20 -8.41 11.06
N LEU A 131 3.32 -8.63 12.05
CA LEU A 131 2.06 -7.90 12.17
C LEU A 131 2.29 -6.41 12.44
N LYS A 132 3.28 -6.06 13.26
CA LYS A 132 3.66 -4.66 13.50
C LYS A 132 4.17 -3.98 12.25
N VAL A 133 5.03 -4.64 11.48
CA VAL A 133 5.54 -4.12 10.20
C VAL A 133 4.39 -3.91 9.22
N ALA A 134 3.46 -4.88 9.13
CA ALA A 134 2.28 -4.78 8.29
C ALA A 134 1.37 -3.59 8.66
N LEU A 135 1.11 -3.39 9.95
CA LEU A 135 0.31 -2.26 10.43
C LEU A 135 1.02 -0.92 10.19
N THR A 136 2.33 -0.87 10.39
CA THR A 136 3.13 0.34 10.14
C THR A 136 3.10 0.69 8.65
N HIS A 137 3.33 -0.31 7.78
CA HIS A 137 3.23 -0.17 6.34
C HIS A 137 1.85 0.33 5.88
N ALA A 138 0.77 -0.31 6.37
CA ALA A 138 -0.60 0.10 6.07
C ALA A 138 -0.87 1.56 6.50
N THR A 139 -0.48 1.92 7.72
CA THR A 139 -0.68 3.28 8.26
C THR A 139 0.06 4.33 7.44
N LEU A 140 1.31 4.05 7.05
CA LEU A 140 2.09 4.98 6.21
C LEU A 140 1.45 5.17 4.84
N ASN A 141 0.96 4.09 4.22
CA ASN A 141 0.26 4.19 2.94
C ASN A 141 -1.07 4.93 3.05
N ASP A 142 -1.82 4.76 4.14
CA ASP A 142 -3.07 5.49 4.36
C ASP A 142 -2.81 7.00 4.49
N ILE A 143 -1.71 7.40 5.15
CA ILE A 143 -1.28 8.81 5.22
C ILE A 143 -0.91 9.32 3.82
N VAL A 144 -0.11 8.57 3.07
CA VAL A 144 0.32 8.94 1.71
C VAL A 144 -0.88 9.06 0.77
N LEU A 145 -1.82 8.12 0.82
CA LEU A 145 -3.07 8.16 0.04
C LEU A 145 -3.95 9.33 0.46
N GLY A 146 -4.02 9.64 1.76
CA GLY A 146 -4.71 10.82 2.27
C GLY A 146 -4.13 12.12 1.73
N ILE A 147 -2.79 12.24 1.69
CA ILE A 147 -2.10 13.39 1.08
C ILE A 147 -2.42 13.47 -0.42
N ALA A 148 -2.33 12.36 -1.16
CA ALA A 148 -2.65 12.33 -2.59
C ALA A 148 -4.10 12.78 -2.86
N ALA A 149 -5.06 12.24 -2.10
CA ALA A 149 -6.48 12.58 -2.22
C ALA A 149 -6.73 14.06 -1.90
N PHE A 150 -6.10 14.57 -0.84
CA PHE A 150 -6.21 15.98 -0.45
C PHE A 150 -5.62 16.90 -1.51
N ASN A 151 -4.42 16.60 -2.01
CA ASN A 151 -3.76 17.40 -3.05
C ASN A 151 -4.55 17.40 -4.37
N TRP A 152 -5.06 16.23 -4.77
CA TRP A 152 -5.93 16.13 -5.94
C TRP A 152 -7.23 16.95 -5.77
N TRP A 153 -7.85 16.90 -4.58
CA TRP A 153 -9.07 17.63 -4.26
C TRP A 153 -8.88 19.15 -4.22
N VAL A 154 -7.79 19.63 -3.60
CA VAL A 154 -7.47 21.07 -3.57
C VAL A 154 -7.18 21.57 -4.98
N ARG A 155 -6.40 20.81 -5.75
CA ARG A 155 -5.99 21.21 -7.11
C ARG A 155 -7.17 21.41 -8.07
N ARG A 156 -8.18 20.52 -8.05
CA ARG A 156 -9.35 20.61 -8.94
C ARG A 156 -10.22 21.85 -8.73
N GLN A 157 -9.99 22.62 -7.66
CA GLN A 157 -10.71 23.87 -7.42
C GLN A 157 -10.11 25.05 -8.21
N SER A 158 -8.89 24.91 -8.72
CA SER A 158 -8.23 25.90 -9.58
C SER A 158 -8.47 25.60 -11.06
N LYS A 159 -8.79 26.62 -11.86
CA LYS A 159 -8.93 26.50 -13.33
C LYS A 159 -7.63 26.05 -13.99
N ASP A 160 -6.50 26.52 -13.45
CA ASP A 160 -5.16 26.22 -13.97
C ASP A 160 -4.48 25.07 -13.22
N LEU A 161 -5.25 24.33 -12.39
CA LEU A 161 -4.78 23.19 -11.61
C LEU A 161 -3.55 23.51 -10.75
N ILE A 162 -3.49 24.74 -10.24
CA ILE A 162 -2.38 25.20 -9.39
C ILE A 162 -2.49 24.51 -8.02
N LEU A 163 -1.37 23.98 -7.53
CA LEU A 163 -1.27 23.46 -6.18
C LEU A 163 -0.71 24.53 -5.23
N PRO A 164 -1.37 24.83 -4.10
CA PRO A 164 -0.81 25.75 -3.11
C PRO A 164 0.54 25.26 -2.55
N PRO A 165 1.46 26.16 -2.14
CA PRO A 165 2.78 25.78 -1.63
C PRO A 165 2.74 24.81 -0.45
N PHE A 166 1.78 24.97 0.46
CA PHE A 166 1.59 24.05 1.60
C PHE A 166 1.34 22.62 1.12
N ASN A 167 0.44 22.43 0.16
CA ASN A 167 0.15 21.12 -0.42
C ASN A 167 1.35 20.55 -1.20
N ALA A 168 2.13 21.40 -1.88
CA ALA A 168 3.36 20.98 -2.54
C ALA A 168 4.40 20.49 -1.52
N ALA A 169 4.48 21.13 -0.34
CA ALA A 169 5.29 20.65 0.78
C ALA A 169 4.79 19.30 1.33
N LEU A 170 3.46 19.08 1.39
CA LEU A 170 2.92 17.76 1.73
C LEU A 170 3.32 16.68 0.70
N SER A 171 3.31 16.99 -0.60
CA SER A 171 3.81 16.08 -1.63
C SER A 171 5.30 15.77 -1.43
N ALA A 172 6.12 16.78 -1.11
CA ALA A 172 7.54 16.57 -0.82
C ALA A 172 7.76 15.69 0.42
N ALA A 173 6.95 15.87 1.47
CA ALA A 173 6.98 15.02 2.67
C ALA A 173 6.43 13.60 2.43
N ALA A 174 5.51 13.43 1.48
CA ALA A 174 4.97 12.11 1.12
C ALA A 174 6.03 11.22 0.46
N ILE A 175 7.01 11.77 -0.26
CA ILE A 175 8.07 11.00 -0.93
C ILE A 175 8.86 10.09 0.04
N PRO A 176 9.51 10.61 1.11
CA PRO A 176 10.25 9.77 2.04
C PRO A 176 9.33 8.80 2.82
N LEU A 177 8.10 9.21 3.16
CA LEU A 177 7.11 8.31 3.77
C LEU A 177 6.78 7.12 2.85
N PHE A 178 6.62 7.41 1.55
CA PHE A 178 6.26 6.42 0.56
C PHE A 178 7.41 5.43 0.30
N LEU A 179 8.65 5.93 0.22
CA LEU A 179 9.85 5.09 0.08
C LEU A 179 10.07 4.21 1.31
N TYR A 180 9.90 4.76 2.52
CA TYR A 180 10.02 3.98 3.74
C TYR A 180 8.91 2.91 3.83
N SER A 181 7.68 3.27 3.47
CA SER A 181 6.59 2.29 3.37
C SER A 181 6.91 1.18 2.36
N ALA A 182 7.47 1.51 1.19
CA ALA A 182 7.88 0.52 0.19
C ALA A 182 8.97 -0.42 0.71
N TYR A 183 9.95 0.10 1.48
CA TYR A 183 10.95 -0.73 2.17
C TYR A 183 10.31 -1.73 3.15
N LEU A 184 9.35 -1.29 3.97
CA LEU A 184 8.61 -2.19 4.87
C LEU A 184 7.79 -3.23 4.09
N GLY A 185 7.17 -2.84 2.97
CA GLY A 185 6.48 -3.76 2.07
C GLY A 185 7.42 -4.83 1.50
N GLY A 186 8.64 -4.44 1.13
CA GLY A 186 9.70 -5.37 0.74
C GLY A 186 10.04 -6.37 1.85
N SER A 187 10.25 -5.90 3.08
CA SER A 187 10.49 -6.79 4.24
C SER A 187 9.34 -7.78 4.47
N LEU A 188 8.07 -7.35 4.33
CA LEU A 188 6.92 -8.26 4.42
C LEU A 188 6.99 -9.41 3.42
N VAL A 189 7.41 -9.14 2.18
CA VAL A 189 7.51 -10.16 1.12
C VAL A 189 8.77 -11.01 1.29
N TYR A 190 9.94 -10.39 1.44
CA TYR A 190 11.23 -11.08 1.37
C TYR A 190 11.70 -11.67 2.71
N GLU A 191 11.38 -11.04 3.83
CA GLU A 191 11.78 -11.54 5.17
C GLU A 191 10.68 -12.40 5.79
N TYR A 192 9.41 -11.98 5.64
CA TYR A 192 8.27 -12.64 6.28
C TYR A 192 7.41 -13.49 5.34
N GLY A 193 7.73 -13.52 4.04
CA GLY A 193 7.04 -14.37 3.05
C GLY A 193 5.56 -14.04 2.82
N VAL A 194 5.11 -12.83 3.18
CA VAL A 194 3.72 -12.39 2.97
C VAL A 194 3.39 -12.41 1.47
N GLY A 195 2.25 -12.99 1.11
CA GLY A 195 1.82 -13.16 -0.27
C GLY A 195 2.47 -14.33 -1.04
N VAL A 196 3.68 -14.76 -0.65
CA VAL A 196 4.46 -15.78 -1.39
C VAL A 196 4.55 -17.14 -0.69
N MET A 197 4.36 -17.23 0.64
CA MET A 197 4.42 -18.50 1.40
C MET A 197 3.53 -19.61 0.80
N ARG A 198 2.31 -19.24 0.38
CA ARG A 198 1.35 -20.19 -0.23
C ARG A 198 1.84 -20.75 -1.56
N GLN A 199 2.65 -20.00 -2.31
CA GLN A 199 3.24 -20.47 -3.57
C GLN A 199 4.35 -21.47 -3.30
N GLY A 200 5.16 -21.25 -2.27
CA GLY A 200 6.18 -22.21 -1.82
C GLY A 200 5.57 -23.54 -1.39
N GLU A 201 4.50 -23.51 -0.59
CA GLU A 201 3.78 -24.71 -0.16
C GLU A 201 3.18 -25.50 -1.35
N ALA A 202 2.57 -24.80 -2.31
CA ALA A 202 2.03 -25.44 -3.51
C ALA A 202 3.13 -26.08 -4.39
N ALA A 203 4.30 -25.45 -4.50
CA ALA A 203 5.45 -26.01 -5.22
C ALA A 203 5.98 -27.30 -4.56
N GLU A 204 6.02 -27.35 -3.23
CA GLU A 204 6.42 -28.54 -2.49
C GLU A 204 5.42 -29.69 -2.65
N ILE A 205 4.12 -29.41 -2.63
CA ILE A 205 3.08 -30.41 -2.91
C ILE A 205 3.24 -31.00 -4.31
N LYS A 206 3.46 -30.15 -5.32
CA LYS A 206 3.69 -30.60 -6.70
C LYS A 206 4.90 -31.53 -6.80
N LYS A 207 6.04 -31.16 -6.20
CA LYS A 207 7.24 -32.01 -6.18
C LYS A 207 7.00 -33.36 -5.51
N ARG A 208 6.19 -33.41 -4.45
CA ARG A 208 5.84 -34.68 -3.78
C ARG A 208 5.00 -35.57 -4.68
N GLN A 209 3.98 -35.00 -5.33
CA GLN A 209 3.12 -35.72 -6.28
C GLN A 209 3.91 -36.26 -7.48
N GLU A 210 4.88 -35.48 -7.99
CA GLU A 210 5.76 -35.92 -9.08
C GLU A 210 6.72 -37.05 -8.65
N LYS A 211 7.06 -37.17 -7.36
CA LYS A 211 7.90 -38.26 -6.82
C LYS A 211 7.11 -39.54 -6.51
N GLU A 212 5.79 -39.42 -6.36
CA GLU A 212 4.88 -40.52 -6.05
C GLU A 212 4.26 -41.16 -7.31
N GLN A 213 4.55 -40.62 -8.49
CA GLN A 213 4.18 -41.15 -9.83
C GLN A 213 5.38 -41.86 -10.47
#